data_AF-A0A524MNS4-F1
#
_entry.id   AF-A0A524MNS4-F1
#
_cell.length_a   1.000
_cell.length_b   1.000
_cell.length_c   1.000
_cell.angle_alpha   90.00
_cell.angle_beta   90.00
_cell.angle_gamma   90.00
#
_symmetry.space_group_name_H-M   'P 1'
#
loop_
_entity.id
_entity.type
_entity.pdbx_description
1 polymer ?
#
loop_
_entity_poly.entity_id
_entity_poly.type
_entity_poly.pdbx_seq_one_letter_code
_entity_poly.pdbx_strand_id
1 'polypeptide(L)'
;MYSKSVAVVLSLLSISASAQNIVNHVGNFVADVSTTPPSPWRVIRFDKNIPPTLYQAVTWDGVTAIEAKANVSMALLCWHPTLTYTLNVHR
;
A
#
# COMPACT_ATOMS: atom_id res chain seq x y z
N MET A 1 -42.30 -25.80 -39.47
CA MET A 1 -42.33 -24.37 -39.12
C MET A 1 -42.10 -24.19 -37.61
N TYR A 2 -40.85 -24.33 -37.16
CA TYR A 2 -40.43 -23.89 -35.82
C TYR A 2 -39.22 -22.99 -36.03
N SER A 3 -39.46 -21.78 -36.51
CA SER A 3 -38.41 -20.83 -36.84
C SER A 3 -38.89 -19.47 -36.41
N LYS A 4 -38.47 -19.07 -35.21
CA LYS A 4 -38.28 -17.70 -34.70
C LYS A 4 -38.26 -17.70 -33.16
N SER A 5 -39.14 -18.46 -32.50
CA SER A 5 -39.28 -18.38 -31.03
C SER A 5 -38.15 -19.06 -30.24
N VAL A 6 -37.57 -20.15 -30.75
CA VAL A 6 -36.48 -20.88 -30.07
C VAL A 6 -35.17 -20.08 -30.09
N ALA A 7 -34.91 -19.33 -31.16
CA ALA A 7 -33.69 -18.53 -31.30
C ALA A 7 -33.65 -17.36 -30.30
N VAL A 8 -34.82 -16.78 -29.98
CA VAL A 8 -34.91 -15.64 -29.04
C VAL A 8 -34.64 -16.08 -27.60
N VAL A 9 -35.15 -17.25 -27.19
CA VAL A 9 -34.91 -17.78 -25.84
C VAL A 9 -33.45 -18.21 -25.67
N LEU A 10 -32.81 -18.74 -26.72
CA LEU A 10 -31.41 -19.16 -26.67
C LEU A 10 -30.42 -17.97 -26.65
N SER A 11 -30.79 -16.81 -27.22
CA SER A 11 -29.97 -15.59 -27.14
C SER A 11 -30.03 -14.87 -25.78
N LEU A 12 -31.10 -15.05 -25.00
CA LEU A 12 -31.27 -14.38 -23.70
C LEU A 12 -30.48 -15.03 -22.55
N LEU A 13 -29.99 -16.26 -22.73
CA LEU A 13 -29.34 -17.02 -21.65
C LEU A 13 -27.81 -16.79 -21.53
N SER A 14 -27.21 -16.05 -22.45
CA SER A 14 -25.74 -16.02 -22.62
C SER A 14 -25.02 -14.81 -22.00
N ILE A 15 -25.70 -14.00 -21.18
CA ILE A 15 -25.05 -12.88 -20.47
C ILE A 15 -24.77 -13.28 -19.03
N SER A 16 -23.93 -14.30 -18.83
CA SER A 16 -23.23 -14.46 -17.56
C SER A 16 -22.10 -13.42 -17.54
N ALA A 17 -22.37 -12.27 -16.93
CA ALA A 17 -21.34 -11.27 -16.64
C ALA A 17 -20.26 -11.93 -15.78
N SER A 18 -19.08 -12.16 -16.37
CA SER A 18 -17.90 -12.46 -15.57
C SER A 18 -17.53 -11.17 -14.86
N ALA A 19 -17.94 -11.04 -13.60
CA ALA A 19 -17.33 -10.10 -12.70
C ALA A 19 -15.85 -10.51 -12.59
N GLN A 20 -14.98 -9.86 -13.35
CA GLN A 20 -13.55 -9.95 -13.14
C GLN A 20 -13.31 -9.36 -11.75
N ASN A 21 -13.24 -10.25 -10.75
CA ASN A 21 -12.74 -9.90 -9.45
C ASN A 21 -11.26 -9.60 -9.62
N ILE A 22 -10.95 -8.40 -10.08
CA ILE A 22 -9.62 -7.83 -9.99
C ILE A 22 -9.43 -7.62 -8.49
N VAL A 23 -9.01 -8.67 -7.81
CA VAL A 23 -8.40 -8.59 -6.48
C VAL A 23 -7.14 -7.77 -6.70
N ASN A 24 -7.26 -6.45 -6.60
CA ASN A 24 -6.09 -5.61 -6.49
C ASN A 24 -5.53 -5.94 -5.10
N HIS A 25 -4.54 -6.83 -5.06
CA HIS A 25 -3.91 -7.26 -3.81
C HIS A 25 -3.22 -6.05 -3.17
N VAL A 26 -3.94 -5.30 -2.33
CA VAL A 26 -3.38 -4.30 -1.43
C VAL A 26 -2.92 -5.06 -0.18
N GLY A 27 -1.90 -5.90 -0.33
CA GLY A 27 -1.45 -6.74 0.78
C GLY A 27 -0.58 -7.90 0.35
N ASN A 28 0.73 -7.70 0.49
CA ASN A 28 1.71 -8.75 0.68
C ASN A 28 2.62 -8.31 1.83
N PHE A 29 2.08 -8.36 3.06
CA PHE A 29 2.80 -7.99 4.27
C PHE A 29 3.66 -9.17 4.71
N VAL A 30 4.84 -9.31 4.11
CA VAL A 30 5.82 -10.36 4.49
C VAL A 30 6.29 -10.11 5.93
N ALA A 31 6.35 -11.18 6.73
CA ALA A 31 6.58 -11.14 8.18
C ALA A 31 8.07 -10.98 8.60
N ASP A 32 8.97 -10.63 7.69
CA ASP A 32 10.37 -10.34 8.04
C ASP A 32 10.46 -8.91 8.59
N VAL A 33 10.19 -8.77 9.89
CA VAL A 33 10.12 -7.46 10.54
C VAL A 33 11.50 -7.02 11.02
N SER A 34 12.16 -6.19 10.22
CA SER A 34 13.19 -5.27 10.73
C SER A 34 12.52 -4.31 11.71
N THR A 35 13.09 -4.08 12.90
CA THR A 35 12.51 -3.15 13.88
C THR A 35 12.44 -1.70 13.40
N THR A 36 13.17 -1.36 12.34
CA THR A 36 13.22 -0.01 11.80
C THR A 36 12.25 0.11 10.63
N PRO A 37 11.47 1.21 10.51
CA PRO A 37 10.65 1.47 9.35
C PRO A 37 11.45 1.27 8.05
N PRO A 38 10.92 0.54 7.06
CA PRO A 38 11.67 0.22 5.85
C PRO A 38 11.93 1.47 5.02
N SER A 39 12.97 1.44 4.19
CA SER A 39 13.13 2.44 3.14
C SER A 39 11.89 2.43 2.22
N PRO A 40 11.38 3.57 1.74
CA PRO A 40 11.90 4.92 1.88
C PRO A 40 11.07 5.72 2.90
N TRP A 41 10.73 5.15 4.05
CA TRP A 41 10.10 5.90 5.14
C TRP A 41 11.17 6.57 6.00
N ARG A 42 10.96 7.82 6.41
CA ARG A 42 11.80 8.48 7.41
C ARG A 42 11.02 9.38 8.34
N VAL A 43 11.65 9.58 9.50
CA VAL A 43 11.14 10.40 10.59
C VAL A 43 11.53 11.84 10.34
N ILE A 44 10.53 12.71 10.16
CA ILE A 44 10.69 14.15 10.03
C ILE A 44 10.39 14.80 11.37
N ARG A 45 11.36 15.58 11.85
CA ARG A 45 11.23 16.37 13.07
C ARG A 45 10.95 17.83 12.70
N PHE A 46 9.93 18.42 13.32
CA PHE A 46 9.59 19.83 13.11
C PHE A 46 10.43 20.76 13.98
N ASP A 47 10.70 20.35 15.21
CA ASP A 47 11.55 21.06 16.16
C ASP A 47 12.58 20.08 16.73
N LYS A 48 13.84 20.51 16.78
CA LYS A 48 14.95 19.70 17.31
C LYS A 48 14.99 19.71 18.85
N ASN A 49 14.33 20.67 19.49
CA ASN A 49 14.26 20.80 20.94
C ASN A 49 13.18 19.92 21.57
N ILE A 50 12.20 19.49 20.78
CA ILE A 50 11.16 18.54 21.22
C ILE A 50 11.64 17.11 20.93
N PRO A 51 11.60 16.16 21.89
CA PRO A 51 11.92 14.76 21.64
C PRO A 51 11.14 14.19 20.42
N PRO A 52 11.73 13.31 19.59
CA PRO A 52 11.02 12.74 18.45
C PRO A 52 10.04 11.64 18.88
N THR A 53 8.92 11.50 18.16
CA THR A 53 8.10 10.28 18.21
C THR A 53 8.93 9.10 17.72
N LEU A 54 8.93 8.00 18.47
CA LEU A 54 9.66 6.78 18.10
C LEU A 54 8.76 5.89 17.26
N TYR A 55 9.26 5.46 16.10
CA TYR A 55 8.55 4.55 15.21
C TYR A 55 9.31 3.23 15.12
N GLN A 56 8.58 2.12 15.25
CA GLN A 56 9.12 0.77 15.16
C GLN A 56 8.21 -0.08 14.28
N ALA A 57 8.77 -0.87 13.38
CA ALA A 57 7.96 -1.89 12.73
C ALA A 57 7.78 -3.07 13.69
N VAL A 58 6.55 -3.57 13.77
CA VAL A 58 6.13 -4.63 14.69
C VAL A 58 5.28 -5.64 13.93
N THR A 59 5.22 -6.87 14.43
CA THR A 59 4.17 -7.81 14.03
C THR A 59 2.98 -7.63 14.96
N TRP A 60 1.81 -7.33 14.40
CA TRP A 60 0.56 -7.27 15.12
C TRP A 60 -0.41 -8.27 14.49
N ASP A 61 -0.78 -9.32 15.25
CA ASP A 61 -1.67 -10.39 14.81
C ASP A 61 -1.25 -11.03 13.47
N GLY A 62 0.06 -11.23 13.31
CA GLY A 62 0.65 -11.82 12.10
C GLY A 62 0.81 -10.84 10.93
N VAL A 63 0.43 -9.57 11.08
CA VAL A 63 0.57 -8.53 10.05
C VAL A 63 1.68 -7.55 10.41
N THR A 64 2.49 -7.16 9.44
CA THR A 64 3.49 -6.11 9.60
C THR A 64 2.81 -4.76 9.78
N ALA A 65 3.06 -4.10 10.92
CA ALA A 65 2.50 -2.81 11.29
C ALA A 65 3.61 -1.84 11.72
N ILE A 66 3.27 -0.56 11.88
CA ILE A 66 4.16 0.46 12.45
C ILE A 66 3.57 0.93 13.78
N GLU A 67 4.32 0.71 14.86
CA GLU A 67 4.03 1.27 16.18
C GLU A 67 4.61 2.69 16.29
N ALA A 68 3.83 3.61 16.88
CA ALA A 68 4.27 4.95 17.21
C ALA A 68 4.20 5.17 18.73
N LYS A 69 5.34 5.51 19.36
CA LYS A 69 5.42 5.85 20.77
C LYS A 69 5.64 7.34 20.93
N ALA A 70 4.64 8.03 21.46
CA ALA A 70 4.68 9.47 21.70
C ALA A 70 4.62 9.78 23.21
N ASN A 71 5.66 10.43 23.73
CA ASN A 71 5.70 10.91 25.11
C ASN A 71 6.32 12.32 25.13
N VAL A 72 5.46 13.34 25.26
CA VAL A 72 5.85 14.76 25.14
C VAL A 72 6.78 14.98 23.93
N SER A 73 6.44 14.34 22.81
CA SER A 73 7.30 14.19 21.65
C SER A 73 6.58 14.57 20.37
N MET A 74 7.35 14.88 19.32
CA MET A 74 6.80 15.26 18.02
C MET A 74 7.72 14.87 16.86
N ALA A 75 7.27 13.94 16.02
CA ALA A 75 7.82 13.67 14.70
C ALA A 75 6.80 12.96 13.82
N LEU A 76 6.85 13.17 12.50
CA LEU A 76 6.06 12.41 11.52
C LEU A 76 6.91 11.34 10.85
N LEU A 77 6.31 10.17 10.62
CA LEU A 77 6.85 9.21 9.67
C LEU A 77 6.26 9.52 8.29
N CYS A 78 7.10 9.91 7.33
CA CYS A 78 6.65 10.19 5.98
C CYS A 78 7.41 9.36 4.96
N TRP A 79 6.73 9.13 3.83
CA TRP A 79 7.36 8.60 2.63
C TRP A 79 8.19 9.71 1.98
N HIS A 80 9.47 9.46 1.77
CA HIS A 80 10.43 10.42 1.24
C HIS A 80 11.36 9.67 0.29
N PRO A 81 11.03 9.64 -1.01
CA PRO A 81 11.87 8.94 -1.98
C PRO A 81 13.20 9.68 -2.06
N THR A 82 14.32 8.96 -1.83
CA THR A 82 15.63 9.52 -2.14
C THR A 82 15.66 9.82 -3.64
N LEU A 83 15.57 11.10 -4.02
CA LEU A 83 15.75 11.51 -5.41
C LEU A 83 17.22 11.36 -5.75
N THR A 84 17.60 10.22 -6.32
CA THR A 84 18.90 10.07 -6.98
C THR A 84 18.83 10.80 -8.31
N TYR A 85 18.98 12.13 -8.31
CA TYR A 85 19.15 12.87 -9.56
C TYR A 85 20.61 12.76 -10.00
N THR A 86 20.88 11.92 -11.00
CA THR A 86 22.17 11.91 -11.69
C THR A 86 22.24 13.16 -12.57
N LEU A 87 22.80 14.25 -12.05
CA LEU A 87 23.10 15.45 -12.85
C LEU A 87 24.21 15.11 -13.85
N ASN A 88 23.82 14.60 -15.02
CA ASN A 88 24.69 14.56 -16.19
C ASN A 88 24.82 15.97 -16.75
N VAL A 89 25.69 16.78 -16.14
CA VAL A 89 26.12 18.06 -16.72
C VAL A 89 27.03 17.74 -17.90
N HIS A 90 26.45 17.68 -19.10
CA HIS A 90 27.25 17.79 -20.32
C HIS A 90 27.63 19.25 -20.49
N ARG A 91 28.93 19.48 -20.48
CA ARG A 91 29.59 20.77 -20.66
C ARG A 91 29.71 21.11 -22.14
#